data_AF-A0AA40V7K4-F1
#
_entry.id   AF-A0AA40V7K4-F1
#
_cell.length_a   1.000
_cell.length_b   1.000
_cell.length_c   1.000
_cell.angle_alpha   90.00
_cell.angle_beta   90.00
_cell.angle_gamma   90.00
#
_symmetry.space_group_name_H-M   'P 1'
#
loop_
_entity.id
_entity.type
_entity.pdbx_description
1 polymer ?
#
loop_
_entity_poly.entity_id
_entity_poly.type
_entity_poly.pdbx_seq_one_letter_code
_entity_poly.pdbx_strand_id
1 'polypeptide(L)'
;MTELSILNADQVAALRAALDGQLLALCFGSGVDSTAMIVALRAAGLRPDIITFADTGGEKPETLRHVDAMNRVLATWDWPLIDVCKKVPMASTGYTDLYGNCFKNETLPSLAFGMKSCSIKWKQDPQDQFIKGAKRGPNARAPHPIWLEAQDTGRRIVKLIGYDCGKADLRRSKNLKPSDDDFDYVYPLQIVRWARRDCVRAIAKMLGEELVPIKSACFFCPASKQWELYWLAANHPELLEQALVLERNALTGRHSRFDEVEFGASWEELVRNADSFPSSNTTVGLGRSFAWNQWARVNEVVDEAFNVKRDPASQERFAILSNSLRDADNALDSRSPGIIPSVDVTANEQLELW
;
A
#
# COMPACT_ATOMS: atom_id res chain seq x y z
N MET A 1 -36.65 -13.10 -7.11
CA MET A 1 -35.41 -13.19 -6.32
C MET A 1 -35.01 -11.76 -5.98
N THR A 2 -35.26 -11.32 -4.75
CA THR A 2 -34.86 -10.00 -4.27
C THR A 2 -33.34 -9.89 -4.36
N GLU A 3 -32.83 -8.91 -5.10
CA GLU A 3 -31.44 -8.49 -4.97
C GLU A 3 -31.18 -8.26 -3.48
N LEU A 4 -30.39 -9.12 -2.84
CA LEU A 4 -29.89 -8.79 -1.51
C LEU A 4 -29.06 -7.53 -1.70
N SER A 5 -29.55 -6.39 -1.20
CA SER A 5 -28.83 -5.13 -1.23
C SER A 5 -27.43 -5.29 -0.60
N ILE A 6 -26.42 -4.59 -1.12
CA ILE A 6 -25.06 -4.54 -0.55
C ILE A 6 -25.08 -3.88 0.84
N LEU A 7 -25.94 -2.87 1.01
CA LEU A 7 -26.15 -2.15 2.27
C LEU A 7 -27.60 -2.30 2.72
N ASN A 8 -27.84 -2.42 4.02
CA ASN A 8 -29.19 -2.30 4.56
C ASN A 8 -29.63 -0.83 4.64
N ALA A 9 -30.93 -0.59 4.91
CA ALA A 9 -31.50 0.76 4.95
C ALA A 9 -30.80 1.67 5.98
N ASP A 10 -30.45 1.14 7.15
CA ASP A 10 -29.77 1.91 8.20
C ASP A 10 -28.35 2.33 7.79
N GLN A 11 -27.62 1.44 7.11
CA GLN A 11 -26.29 1.73 6.58
C GLN A 11 -26.34 2.81 5.49
N VAL A 12 -27.33 2.74 4.59
CA VAL A 12 -27.55 3.79 3.58
C VAL A 12 -27.90 5.12 4.25
N ALA A 13 -28.82 5.11 5.21
CA ALA A 13 -29.21 6.31 5.95
C ALA A 13 -28.03 6.93 6.71
N ALA A 14 -27.21 6.11 7.38
CA ALA A 14 -26.03 6.57 8.12
C ALA A 14 -24.98 7.18 7.20
N LEU A 15 -24.70 6.58 6.03
CA LEU A 15 -23.77 7.16 5.05
C LEU A 15 -24.30 8.48 4.50
N ARG A 16 -25.57 8.54 4.09
CA ARG A 16 -26.18 9.76 3.57
C ARG A 16 -26.19 10.87 4.61
N ALA A 17 -26.56 10.56 5.86
CA ALA A 17 -26.53 11.53 6.95
C ALA A 17 -25.13 12.12 7.18
N ALA A 18 -24.07 11.33 6.95
CA ALA A 18 -22.70 11.78 7.14
C ALA A 18 -22.11 12.52 5.93
N LEU A 19 -22.56 12.24 4.70
CA LEU A 19 -21.84 12.61 3.48
C LEU A 19 -22.69 13.32 2.42
N ASP A 20 -24.02 13.27 2.49
CA ASP A 20 -24.88 13.87 1.48
C ASP A 20 -24.72 15.39 1.46
N GLY A 21 -24.64 15.96 0.26
CA GLY A 21 -24.37 17.38 0.06
C GLY A 21 -23.01 17.87 0.58
N GLN A 22 -22.02 16.99 0.82
CA GLN A 22 -20.63 17.37 1.12
C GLN A 22 -19.76 17.38 -0.15
N LEU A 23 -18.61 18.07 -0.10
CA LEU A 23 -17.58 17.96 -1.13
C LEU A 23 -16.69 16.76 -0.81
N LEU A 24 -16.73 15.71 -1.63
CA LEU A 24 -16.14 14.41 -1.31
C LEU A 24 -14.85 14.15 -2.09
N ALA A 25 -13.74 14.01 -1.38
CA ALA A 25 -12.46 13.58 -1.93
C ALA A 25 -12.12 12.16 -1.48
N LEU A 26 -12.17 11.18 -2.39
CA LEU A 26 -11.90 9.79 -2.07
C LEU A 26 -10.40 9.47 -2.21
N CYS A 27 -9.78 9.00 -1.12
CA CYS A 27 -8.41 8.50 -1.13
C CYS A 27 -8.41 7.01 -1.49
N PHE A 28 -8.16 6.70 -2.77
CA PHE A 28 -8.10 5.33 -3.26
C PHE A 28 -6.70 4.76 -3.03
N GLY A 29 -6.57 3.79 -2.13
CA GLY A 29 -5.31 3.09 -1.86
C GLY A 29 -5.03 1.93 -2.82
N SER A 30 -5.99 1.60 -3.70
CA SER A 30 -5.97 0.43 -4.58
C SER A 30 -5.89 -0.92 -3.87
N GLY A 31 -6.34 -0.97 -2.61
CA GLY A 31 -6.51 -2.20 -1.84
C GLY A 31 -7.98 -2.52 -1.59
N VAL A 32 -8.21 -3.59 -0.82
CA VAL A 32 -9.56 -4.10 -0.52
C VAL A 32 -10.43 -3.01 0.10
N ASP A 33 -9.96 -2.35 1.14
CA ASP A 33 -10.79 -1.42 1.92
C ASP A 33 -11.18 -0.18 1.09
N SER A 34 -10.26 0.40 0.33
CA SER A 34 -10.59 1.55 -0.54
C SER A 34 -11.51 1.16 -1.71
N THR A 35 -11.41 -0.07 -2.20
CA THR A 35 -12.32 -0.58 -3.26
C THR A 35 -13.72 -0.83 -2.69
N ALA A 36 -13.81 -1.42 -1.50
CA ALA A 36 -15.08 -1.60 -0.81
C ALA A 36 -15.74 -0.27 -0.42
N MET A 37 -14.94 0.76 -0.11
CA MET A 37 -15.45 2.11 0.13
C MET A 37 -16.16 2.67 -1.11
N ILE A 38 -15.60 2.50 -2.31
CA ILE A 38 -16.25 2.87 -3.58
C ILE A 38 -17.59 2.12 -3.74
N VAL A 39 -17.59 0.81 -3.48
CA VAL A 39 -18.80 -0.04 -3.51
C VAL A 39 -19.88 0.44 -2.52
N ALA A 40 -19.50 0.76 -1.29
CA ALA A 40 -20.42 1.26 -0.26
C ALA A 40 -21.05 2.60 -0.67
N LEU A 41 -20.23 3.53 -1.19
CA LEU A 41 -20.71 4.83 -1.68
C LEU A 41 -21.66 4.67 -2.86
N ARG A 42 -21.35 3.77 -3.81
CA ARG A 42 -22.22 3.50 -4.97
C ARG A 42 -23.56 2.93 -4.52
N ALA A 43 -23.55 1.97 -3.58
CA ALA A 43 -24.77 1.40 -3.01
C ALA A 43 -25.61 2.42 -2.23
N ALA A 44 -24.98 3.45 -1.65
CA ALA A 44 -25.67 4.55 -0.98
C ALA A 44 -26.12 5.67 -1.93
N GLY A 45 -25.71 5.65 -3.20
CA GLY A 45 -25.97 6.73 -4.17
C GLY A 45 -25.16 8.00 -3.91
N LEU A 46 -24.00 7.89 -3.28
CA LEU A 46 -23.09 9.00 -2.97
C LEU A 46 -21.93 8.98 -3.97
N ARG A 47 -21.86 9.97 -4.86
CA ARG A 47 -20.79 10.08 -5.86
C ARG A 47 -19.66 10.98 -5.31
N PRO A 48 -18.40 10.50 -5.26
CA PRO A 48 -17.27 11.38 -4.96
C PRO A 48 -17.09 12.45 -6.04
N ASP A 49 -16.60 13.63 -5.65
CA ASP A 49 -16.27 14.72 -6.58
C ASP A 49 -14.87 14.55 -7.19
N ILE A 50 -13.97 13.89 -6.45
CA ILE A 50 -12.63 13.52 -6.92
C ILE A 50 -12.23 12.17 -6.30
N ILE A 51 -11.48 11.37 -7.06
CA ILE A 51 -10.86 10.13 -6.58
C ILE A 51 -9.37 10.22 -6.86
N THR A 52 -8.52 10.06 -5.84
CA THR A 52 -7.07 10.17 -5.99
C THR A 52 -6.36 8.90 -5.53
N PHE A 53 -5.30 8.51 -6.22
CA PHE A 53 -4.39 7.43 -5.85
C PHE A 53 -2.96 7.96 -5.84
N ALA A 54 -2.19 7.67 -4.79
CA ALA A 54 -0.80 8.07 -4.73
C ALA A 54 0.15 6.98 -5.26
N ASP A 55 0.74 7.21 -6.43
CA ASP A 55 1.82 6.36 -6.95
C ASP A 55 3.15 6.76 -6.31
N THR A 56 3.68 5.86 -5.48
CA THR A 56 4.99 6.02 -4.84
C THR A 56 6.16 5.70 -5.76
N GLY A 57 5.90 5.14 -6.93
CA GLY A 57 6.87 4.49 -7.83
C GLY A 57 7.36 3.13 -7.34
N GLY A 58 6.92 2.68 -6.17
CA GLY A 58 7.28 1.39 -5.58
C GLY A 58 6.13 0.40 -5.47
N GLU A 59 5.00 0.68 -6.14
CA GLU A 59 3.79 -0.14 -6.08
C GLU A 59 3.96 -1.44 -6.86
N LYS A 60 3.24 -2.50 -6.44
CA LYS A 60 3.20 -3.76 -7.18
C LYS A 60 2.46 -3.59 -8.52
N PRO A 61 2.82 -4.33 -9.59
CA PRO A 61 2.11 -4.26 -10.87
C PRO A 61 0.60 -4.50 -10.76
N GLU A 62 0.16 -5.40 -9.87
CA GLU A 62 -1.25 -5.67 -9.57
C GLU A 62 -1.97 -4.45 -9.01
N THR A 63 -1.29 -3.63 -8.20
CA THR A 63 -1.88 -2.40 -7.66
C THR A 63 -2.24 -1.46 -8.81
N LEU A 64 -1.32 -1.24 -9.75
CA LEU A 64 -1.57 -0.36 -10.90
C LEU A 64 -2.62 -0.92 -11.85
N ARG A 65 -2.57 -2.24 -12.14
CA ARG A 65 -3.61 -2.92 -12.92
C ARG A 65 -5.00 -2.80 -12.29
N HIS A 66 -5.08 -2.81 -10.96
CA HIS A 66 -6.35 -2.62 -10.25
C HIS A 66 -6.86 -1.19 -10.34
N VAL A 67 -5.98 -0.17 -10.32
CA VAL A 67 -6.37 1.21 -10.63
C VAL A 67 -7.02 1.30 -12.01
N ASP A 68 -6.39 0.70 -13.04
CA ASP A 68 -6.95 0.67 -14.40
C ASP A 68 -8.28 -0.07 -14.48
N ALA A 69 -8.39 -1.20 -13.77
CA ALA A 69 -9.62 -1.98 -13.71
C ALA A 69 -10.76 -1.20 -13.05
N MET A 70 -10.48 -0.52 -11.94
CA MET A 70 -11.46 0.34 -11.28
C MET A 70 -11.84 1.55 -12.12
N ASN A 71 -10.92 2.14 -12.89
CA ASN A 71 -11.27 3.19 -13.85
C ASN A 71 -12.27 2.73 -14.91
N ARG A 72 -12.17 1.49 -15.39
CA ARG A 72 -13.18 0.92 -16.30
C ARG A 72 -14.54 0.83 -15.61
N VAL A 73 -14.59 0.38 -14.36
CA VAL A 73 -15.85 0.33 -13.57
C VAL A 73 -16.42 1.74 -13.37
N LEU A 74 -15.62 2.69 -12.92
CA LEU A 74 -16.04 4.07 -12.65
C LEU A 74 -16.59 4.76 -13.91
N ALA A 75 -16.00 4.49 -15.09
CA ALA A 75 -16.49 4.98 -16.37
C ALA A 75 -17.91 4.46 -16.68
N THR A 76 -18.20 3.17 -16.40
CA THR A 76 -19.56 2.63 -16.60
C THR A 76 -20.59 3.24 -15.65
N TRP A 77 -20.14 3.85 -14.56
CA TRP A 77 -20.96 4.48 -13.54
C TRP A 77 -21.14 5.98 -13.72
N ASP A 78 -20.46 6.57 -14.71
CA ASP A 78 -20.33 8.02 -14.90
C ASP A 78 -19.78 8.75 -13.65
N TRP A 79 -18.82 8.09 -12.99
CA TRP A 79 -18.11 8.62 -11.84
C TRP A 79 -16.76 9.21 -12.25
N PRO A 80 -16.19 10.15 -11.47
CA PRO A 80 -14.82 10.60 -11.71
C PRO A 80 -13.86 9.41 -11.73
N LEU A 81 -12.91 9.44 -12.67
CA LEU A 81 -11.84 8.46 -12.72
C LEU A 81 -10.82 8.72 -11.60
N ILE A 82 -10.01 7.72 -11.30
CA ILE A 82 -8.93 7.79 -10.33
C ILE A 82 -7.78 8.59 -10.93
N ASP A 83 -7.48 9.73 -10.32
CA ASP A 83 -6.33 10.56 -10.61
C ASP A 83 -5.06 10.04 -9.93
N VAL A 84 -4.06 9.68 -10.74
CA VAL A 84 -2.76 9.22 -10.24
C VAL A 84 -1.90 10.41 -9.84
N CYS A 85 -1.63 10.53 -8.54
CA CYS A 85 -0.85 11.57 -7.91
C CYS A 85 0.56 11.05 -7.62
N LYS A 86 1.60 11.75 -8.09
CA LYS A 86 3.00 11.36 -7.87
C LYS A 86 3.82 12.49 -7.28
N LYS A 87 4.64 12.19 -6.27
CA LYS A 87 5.67 13.13 -5.83
C LYS A 87 6.73 13.25 -6.93
N VAL A 88 7.01 14.46 -7.38
CA VAL A 88 8.13 14.75 -8.29
C VAL A 88 9.24 15.41 -7.49
N PRO A 89 10.36 14.73 -7.21
CA PRO A 89 11.52 15.34 -6.55
C PRO A 89 12.16 16.43 -7.42
N MET A 90 13.02 17.28 -6.84
CA MET A 90 13.82 18.19 -7.67
C MET A 90 14.80 17.38 -8.52
N ALA A 91 15.07 17.82 -9.75
CA ALA A 91 16.01 17.14 -10.65
C ALA A 91 17.39 16.89 -10.00
N SER A 92 17.86 17.82 -9.17
CA SER A 92 19.13 17.71 -8.44
C SER A 92 19.17 16.64 -7.34
N THR A 93 18.02 16.10 -6.91
CA THR A 93 17.99 15.06 -5.87
C THR A 93 18.49 13.71 -6.37
N GLY A 94 18.47 13.47 -7.68
CA GLY A 94 18.96 12.23 -8.32
C GLY A 94 18.24 10.95 -7.90
N TYR A 95 16.95 11.05 -7.58
CA TYR A 95 16.00 9.94 -7.52
C TYR A 95 14.61 10.44 -7.96
N THR A 96 13.76 9.52 -8.41
CA THR A 96 12.42 9.84 -8.96
C THR A 96 11.27 9.37 -8.09
N ASP A 97 11.49 8.40 -7.21
CA ASP A 97 10.47 7.67 -6.48
C ASP A 97 10.95 7.30 -5.06
N LEU A 98 10.07 6.66 -4.29
CA LEU A 98 10.37 6.26 -2.92
C LEU A 98 11.50 5.23 -2.85
N TYR A 99 11.59 4.29 -3.81
CA TYR A 99 12.66 3.29 -3.83
C TYR A 99 14.01 3.97 -4.04
N GLY A 100 14.15 4.77 -5.10
CA GLY A 100 15.38 5.52 -5.38
C GLY A 100 15.75 6.49 -4.27
N ASN A 101 14.77 7.09 -3.59
CA ASN A 101 15.02 7.90 -2.40
C ASN A 101 15.63 7.08 -1.26
N CYS A 102 15.13 5.88 -0.99
CA CYS A 102 15.68 5.01 0.04
C CYS A 102 17.07 4.49 -0.37
N PHE A 103 17.21 4.03 -1.61
CA PHE A 103 18.46 3.49 -2.15
C PHE A 103 19.58 4.52 -2.16
N LYS A 104 19.35 5.70 -2.76
CA LYS A 104 20.36 6.76 -2.86
C LYS A 104 20.83 7.29 -1.50
N ASN A 105 19.93 7.34 -0.52
CA ASN A 105 20.25 7.83 0.81
C ASN A 105 20.68 6.71 1.76
N GLU A 106 20.95 5.50 1.26
CA GLU A 106 21.42 4.35 2.05
C GLU A 106 20.51 4.13 3.28
N THR A 107 19.19 4.13 3.06
CA THR A 107 18.19 4.08 4.14
C THR A 107 16.96 3.25 3.79
N LEU A 108 16.16 2.90 4.80
CA LEU A 108 14.89 2.21 4.63
C LEU A 108 13.71 3.19 4.61
N PRO A 109 12.51 2.74 4.17
CA PRO A 109 11.30 3.53 4.37
C PRO A 109 11.12 3.86 5.84
N SER A 110 10.70 5.09 6.13
CA SER A 110 10.62 5.62 7.50
C SER A 110 9.82 4.74 8.48
N LEU A 111 8.88 3.96 7.94
CA LEU A 111 8.06 3.03 8.70
C LEU A 111 8.89 1.94 9.40
N ALA A 112 10.02 1.51 8.82
CA ALA A 112 10.94 0.57 9.45
C ALA A 112 11.47 1.13 10.78
N PHE A 113 11.62 2.46 10.87
CA PHE A 113 12.06 3.18 12.07
C PHE A 113 10.91 3.67 12.95
N GLY A 114 9.67 3.20 12.75
CA GLY A 114 8.49 3.64 13.50
C GLY A 114 7.98 5.05 13.15
N MET A 115 8.48 5.65 12.07
CA MET A 115 8.12 7.00 11.61
C MET A 115 7.11 6.96 10.45
N LYS A 116 6.45 8.10 10.18
CA LYS A 116 5.36 8.20 9.17
C LYS A 116 5.72 9.05 7.93
N SER A 117 6.95 9.54 7.82
CA SER A 117 7.34 10.49 6.77
C SER A 117 7.23 9.92 5.36
N CYS A 118 7.37 8.60 5.16
CA CYS A 118 7.17 7.98 3.84
C CYS A 118 5.72 8.15 3.35
N SER A 119 4.73 7.90 4.21
CA SER A 119 3.31 8.05 3.86
C SER A 119 2.93 9.52 3.65
N ILE A 120 3.52 10.44 4.42
CA ILE A 120 3.26 11.87 4.25
C ILE A 120 3.85 12.35 2.91
N LYS A 121 5.17 12.23 2.74
CA LYS A 121 5.91 12.75 1.57
C LYS A 121 5.45 12.14 0.24
N TRP A 122 5.12 10.84 0.23
CA TRP A 122 4.87 10.10 -1.00
C TRP A 122 3.40 9.76 -1.24
N LYS A 123 2.52 9.97 -0.25
CA LYS A 123 1.08 9.68 -0.40
C LYS A 123 0.20 10.87 -0.08
N GLN A 124 0.31 11.44 1.11
CA GLN A 124 -0.52 12.56 1.51
C GLN A 124 -0.21 13.81 0.68
N ASP A 125 1.05 14.26 0.69
CA ASP A 125 1.43 15.53 0.05
C ASP A 125 1.09 15.57 -1.46
N PRO A 126 1.33 14.51 -2.26
CA PRO A 126 0.97 14.53 -3.69
C PRO A 126 -0.54 14.62 -3.93
N GLN A 127 -1.36 13.94 -3.13
CA GLN A 127 -2.83 14.01 -3.25
C GLN A 127 -3.34 15.38 -2.80
N ASP A 128 -2.77 15.94 -1.73
CA ASP A 128 -3.13 17.27 -1.23
C ASP A 128 -2.77 18.36 -2.25
N GLN A 129 -1.59 18.26 -2.87
CA GLN A 129 -1.19 19.15 -3.97
C GLN A 129 -2.05 18.95 -5.22
N PHE A 130 -2.55 17.74 -5.46
CA PHE A 130 -3.49 17.49 -6.56
C PHE A 130 -4.79 18.27 -6.36
N ILE A 131 -5.33 18.24 -5.14
CA ILE A 131 -6.58 18.92 -4.79
C ILE A 131 -6.36 20.44 -4.70
N LYS A 132 -5.43 20.88 -3.85
CA LYS A 132 -5.20 22.30 -3.49
C LYS A 132 -4.42 23.09 -4.54
N GLY A 133 -3.75 22.38 -5.45
CA GLY A 133 -2.73 22.97 -6.31
C GLY A 133 -1.41 23.18 -5.58
N ALA A 134 -0.37 23.46 -6.36
CA ALA A 134 0.95 23.80 -5.85
C ALA A 134 1.49 25.00 -6.63
N LYS A 135 1.79 26.10 -5.93
CA LYS A 135 2.23 27.35 -6.58
C LYS A 135 3.64 27.26 -7.18
N ARG A 136 4.50 26.39 -6.64
CA ARG A 136 5.93 26.31 -6.97
C ARG A 136 6.43 24.88 -6.85
N GLY A 137 7.64 24.65 -7.36
CA GLY A 137 8.35 23.37 -7.28
C GLY A 137 7.96 22.40 -8.40
N PRO A 138 8.55 21.20 -8.42
CA PRO A 138 8.36 20.25 -9.53
C PRO A 138 6.94 19.71 -9.68
N ASN A 139 6.13 19.79 -8.60
CA ASN A 139 4.72 19.42 -8.60
C ASN A 139 3.79 20.62 -8.87
N ALA A 140 4.32 21.77 -9.32
CA ALA A 140 3.53 22.99 -9.52
C ALA A 140 2.34 22.74 -10.46
N ARG A 141 1.16 23.14 -10.03
CA ARG A 141 -0.09 22.95 -10.77
C ARG A 141 -1.21 23.84 -10.25
N ALA A 142 -2.20 24.09 -11.09
CA ALA A 142 -3.44 24.72 -10.67
C ALA A 142 -4.23 23.80 -9.70
N PRO A 143 -5.03 24.38 -8.78
CA PRO A 143 -5.95 23.63 -7.94
C PRO A 143 -7.01 22.88 -8.76
N HIS A 144 -7.52 21.78 -8.22
CA HIS A 144 -8.67 21.09 -8.78
C HIS A 144 -9.96 21.92 -8.60
N PRO A 145 -10.96 21.84 -9.50
CA PRO A 145 -12.21 22.59 -9.38
C PRO A 145 -12.91 22.46 -8.02
N ILE A 146 -12.89 21.26 -7.40
CA ILE A 146 -13.45 21.04 -6.05
C ILE A 146 -12.83 21.95 -4.99
N TRP A 147 -11.53 22.27 -5.10
CA TRP A 147 -10.86 23.17 -4.18
C TRP A 147 -11.32 24.61 -4.40
N LEU A 148 -11.48 25.02 -5.65
CA LEU A 148 -11.99 26.35 -5.97
C LEU A 148 -13.44 26.53 -5.47
N GLU A 149 -14.29 25.52 -5.65
CA GLU A 149 -15.65 25.50 -5.11
C GLU A 149 -15.66 25.58 -3.58
N ALA A 150 -14.81 24.81 -2.90
CA ALA A 150 -14.67 24.85 -1.45
C ALA A 150 -14.31 26.26 -0.96
N GLN A 151 -13.39 26.94 -1.65
CA GLN A 151 -12.99 28.32 -1.30
C GLN A 151 -14.11 29.33 -1.57
N ASP A 152 -14.81 29.21 -2.71
CA ASP A 152 -15.88 30.15 -3.10
C ASP A 152 -17.11 30.04 -2.18
N THR A 153 -17.48 28.80 -1.83
CA THR A 153 -18.66 28.52 -1.00
C THR A 153 -18.37 28.54 0.50
N GLY A 154 -17.09 28.55 0.90
CA GLY A 154 -16.66 28.35 2.29
C GLY A 154 -16.92 26.94 2.84
N ARG A 155 -17.33 25.98 2.00
CA ARG A 155 -17.54 24.58 2.39
C ARG A 155 -16.21 23.87 2.55
N ARG A 156 -16.14 22.94 3.50
CA ARG A 156 -14.98 22.09 3.71
C ARG A 156 -15.06 20.83 2.84
N ILE A 157 -13.90 20.32 2.43
CA ILE A 157 -13.80 19.06 1.69
C ILE A 157 -13.67 17.92 2.70
N VAL A 158 -14.51 16.90 2.54
CA VAL A 158 -14.48 15.66 3.32
C VAL A 158 -13.63 14.63 2.58
N LYS A 159 -12.46 14.31 3.14
CA LYS A 159 -11.58 13.24 2.68
C LYS A 159 -12.04 11.88 3.22
N LEU A 160 -12.33 10.98 2.30
CA LEU A 160 -12.78 9.62 2.60
C LEU A 160 -11.60 8.67 2.62
N ILE A 161 -11.40 8.00 3.77
CA ILE A 161 -10.30 7.05 4.00
C ILE A 161 -10.88 5.67 4.27
N GLY A 162 -10.41 4.66 3.53
CA GLY A 162 -10.85 3.27 3.66
C GLY A 162 -10.28 2.54 4.88
N TYR A 163 -10.53 3.03 6.10
CA TYR A 163 -10.27 2.26 7.32
C TYR A 163 -11.48 1.43 7.68
N ASP A 164 -11.29 0.12 7.85
CA ASP A 164 -12.36 -0.81 8.21
C ASP A 164 -12.59 -0.89 9.74
N CYS A 165 -13.53 -1.75 10.15
CA CYS A 165 -13.80 -2.06 11.56
C CYS A 165 -12.88 -3.17 12.14
N GLY A 166 -11.85 -3.59 11.42
CA GLY A 166 -10.84 -4.51 11.91
C GLY A 166 -9.98 -3.89 13.01
N LYS A 167 -9.41 -4.74 13.87
CA LYS A 167 -8.67 -4.28 15.07
C LYS A 167 -7.52 -3.32 14.75
N ALA A 168 -6.80 -3.57 13.65
CA ALA A 168 -5.66 -2.72 13.28
C ALA A 168 -6.12 -1.31 12.84
N ASP A 169 -7.23 -1.21 12.13
CA ASP A 169 -7.76 0.02 11.55
C ASP A 169 -8.47 0.86 12.60
N LEU A 170 -9.22 0.23 13.49
CA LEU A 170 -9.78 0.88 14.67
C LEU A 170 -8.68 1.45 15.59
N ARG A 171 -7.56 0.74 15.75
CA ARG A 171 -6.40 1.28 16.51
C ARG A 171 -5.78 2.48 15.79
N ARG A 172 -5.73 2.45 14.45
CA ARG A 172 -5.20 3.55 13.64
C ARG A 172 -6.11 4.77 13.70
N SER A 173 -7.43 4.62 13.54
CA SER A 173 -8.38 5.74 13.48
C SER A 173 -8.60 6.43 14.83
N LYS A 174 -8.57 5.68 15.95
CA LYS A 174 -8.85 6.22 17.31
C LYS A 174 -7.99 7.42 17.72
N ASN A 175 -6.75 7.50 17.25
CA ASN A 175 -5.79 8.52 17.67
C ASN A 175 -5.54 9.58 16.59
N LEU A 176 -6.32 9.59 15.50
CA LEU A 176 -6.17 10.58 14.44
C LEU A 176 -7.12 11.75 14.68
N LYS A 177 -6.67 12.94 14.29
CA LYS A 177 -7.52 14.12 14.29
C LYS A 177 -8.66 13.91 13.27
N PRO A 178 -9.90 14.31 13.59
CA PRO A 178 -11.02 14.20 12.67
C PRO A 178 -10.93 15.21 11.52
N SER A 179 -10.04 16.19 11.60
CA SER A 179 -9.81 17.21 10.58
C SER A 179 -8.40 17.81 10.69
N ASP A 180 -7.99 18.52 9.65
CA ASP A 180 -6.89 19.48 9.67
C ASP A 180 -7.36 20.86 9.17
N ASP A 181 -6.42 21.75 8.85
CA ASP A 181 -6.74 23.12 8.41
C ASP A 181 -7.60 23.14 7.14
N ASP A 182 -7.45 22.16 6.25
CA ASP A 182 -8.03 22.15 4.90
C ASP A 182 -9.16 21.13 4.73
N PHE A 183 -9.11 20.00 5.45
CA PHE A 183 -9.96 18.84 5.21
C PHE A 183 -10.59 18.27 6.49
N ASP A 184 -11.80 17.73 6.34
CA ASP A 184 -12.40 16.84 7.33
C ASP A 184 -12.19 15.38 6.92
N TYR A 185 -12.05 14.48 7.88
CA TYR A 185 -11.72 13.07 7.64
C TYR A 185 -12.86 12.16 8.07
N VAL A 186 -13.32 11.31 7.14
CA VAL A 186 -14.37 10.34 7.40
C VAL A 186 -13.92 8.94 6.97
N TYR A 187 -14.37 7.94 7.71
CA TYR A 187 -14.09 6.51 7.47
C TYR A 187 -15.40 5.77 7.11
N PRO A 188 -15.84 5.78 5.83
CA PRO A 188 -17.16 5.24 5.45
C PRO A 188 -17.39 3.79 5.85
N LEU A 189 -16.36 2.96 5.81
CA LEU A 189 -16.44 1.55 6.21
C LEU A 189 -16.75 1.39 7.70
N GLN A 190 -16.29 2.31 8.55
CA GLN A 190 -16.63 2.31 9.98
C GLN A 190 -18.07 2.74 10.23
N ILE A 191 -18.62 3.64 9.39
CA ILE A 191 -20.03 4.05 9.44
C ILE A 191 -20.93 2.85 9.13
N VAL A 192 -20.62 2.09 8.06
CA VAL A 192 -21.39 0.90 7.69
C VAL A 192 -20.99 -0.37 8.46
N ARG A 193 -20.05 -0.25 9.40
CA ARG A 193 -19.57 -1.33 10.27
C ARG A 193 -18.99 -2.54 9.52
N TRP A 194 -18.31 -2.30 8.40
CA TRP A 194 -17.65 -3.35 7.64
C TRP A 194 -16.26 -3.63 8.17
N ALA A 195 -15.97 -4.91 8.43
CA ALA A 195 -14.61 -5.41 8.57
C ALA A 195 -14.09 -5.94 7.22
N ARG A 196 -12.82 -6.34 7.16
CA ARG A 196 -12.19 -6.87 5.94
C ARG A 196 -13.03 -7.93 5.19
N ARG A 197 -13.62 -8.88 5.91
CA ARG A 197 -14.47 -9.93 5.30
C ARG A 197 -15.72 -9.36 4.63
N ASP A 198 -16.33 -8.33 5.22
CA ASP A 198 -17.47 -7.64 4.61
C ASP A 198 -17.04 -6.89 3.35
N CYS A 199 -15.88 -6.24 3.40
CA CYS A 199 -15.30 -5.53 2.26
C CYS A 199 -15.07 -6.46 1.06
N VAL A 200 -14.42 -7.62 1.29
CA VAL A 200 -14.21 -8.65 0.25
C VAL A 200 -15.55 -9.11 -0.33
N ARG A 201 -16.52 -9.46 0.52
CA ARG A 201 -17.85 -9.93 0.06
C ARG A 201 -18.59 -8.88 -0.75
N ALA A 202 -18.53 -7.61 -0.33
CA ALA A 202 -19.18 -6.51 -1.03
C ALA A 202 -18.58 -6.29 -2.42
N ILE A 203 -17.25 -6.33 -2.53
CA ILE A 203 -16.55 -6.22 -3.82
C ILE A 203 -16.92 -7.41 -4.71
N ALA A 204 -16.72 -8.64 -4.25
CA ALA A 204 -17.01 -9.84 -5.03
C ALA A 204 -18.45 -9.85 -5.55
N LYS A 205 -19.40 -9.44 -4.71
CA LYS A 205 -20.82 -9.40 -5.06
C LYS A 205 -21.19 -8.29 -6.05
N MET A 206 -20.59 -7.10 -5.94
CA MET A 206 -20.97 -5.95 -6.77
C MET A 206 -20.13 -5.84 -8.05
N LEU A 207 -18.87 -6.23 -7.98
CA LEU A 207 -17.87 -6.01 -9.02
C LEU A 207 -17.35 -7.32 -9.65
N GLY A 208 -17.52 -8.46 -8.98
CA GLY A 208 -16.93 -9.74 -9.38
C GLY A 208 -15.72 -10.14 -8.52
N GLU A 209 -15.47 -11.45 -8.42
CA GLU A 209 -14.36 -12.00 -7.62
C GLU A 209 -12.98 -11.54 -8.13
N GLU A 210 -12.86 -11.33 -9.44
CA GLU A 210 -11.66 -10.87 -10.13
C GLU A 210 -11.26 -9.43 -9.77
N LEU A 211 -12.22 -8.63 -9.27
CA LEU A 211 -11.98 -7.27 -8.81
C LEU A 211 -11.74 -7.17 -7.31
N VAL A 212 -11.62 -8.29 -6.59
CA VAL A 212 -11.08 -8.28 -5.22
C VAL A 212 -9.56 -8.11 -5.30
N PRO A 213 -9.01 -6.94 -4.90
CA PRO A 213 -7.59 -6.67 -5.09
C PRO A 213 -6.74 -7.34 -4.02
N ILE A 214 -5.43 -7.39 -4.31
CA ILE A 214 -4.43 -7.73 -3.31
C ILE A 214 -4.28 -6.62 -2.27
N LYS A 215 -3.57 -6.91 -1.18
CA LYS A 215 -3.13 -5.88 -0.26
C LYS A 215 -2.19 -4.89 -0.97
N SER A 216 -2.66 -3.66 -1.11
CA SER A 216 -1.91 -2.54 -1.68
C SER A 216 -0.81 -2.09 -0.72
N ALA A 217 0.44 -2.21 -1.15
CA ALA A 217 1.62 -1.69 -0.47
C ALA A 217 2.80 -1.71 -1.45
N CYS A 218 3.80 -0.86 -1.20
CA CYS A 218 5.07 -0.94 -1.92
C CYS A 218 5.67 -2.35 -1.78
N PHE A 219 6.38 -2.85 -2.80
CA PHE A 219 6.97 -4.20 -2.76
C PHE A 219 8.02 -4.37 -1.63
N PHE A 220 8.61 -3.26 -1.17
CA PHE A 220 9.58 -3.17 -0.06
C PHE A 220 8.96 -2.52 1.20
N CYS A 221 7.66 -2.65 1.41
CA CYS A 221 6.99 -2.04 2.57
C CYS A 221 7.40 -2.74 3.90
N PRO A 222 7.85 -2.00 4.92
CA PRO A 222 8.18 -2.59 6.23
C PRO A 222 7.01 -3.27 6.97
N ALA A 223 5.78 -3.03 6.54
CA ALA A 223 4.57 -3.63 7.11
C ALA A 223 4.09 -4.89 6.37
N SER A 224 4.89 -5.42 5.44
CA SER A 224 4.60 -6.69 4.76
C SER A 224 4.67 -7.86 5.75
N LYS A 225 3.78 -8.83 5.55
CA LYS A 225 3.74 -10.11 6.27
C LYS A 225 4.58 -11.15 5.55
N GLN A 226 5.00 -12.20 6.26
CA GLN A 226 5.80 -13.28 5.66
C GLN A 226 5.12 -13.94 4.46
N TRP A 227 3.80 -14.14 4.50
CA TRP A 227 3.06 -14.67 3.36
C TRP A 227 3.11 -13.76 2.13
N GLU A 228 3.21 -12.43 2.32
CA GLU A 228 3.38 -11.44 1.24
C GLU A 228 4.79 -11.53 0.64
N LEU A 229 5.80 -11.87 1.45
CA LEU A 229 7.16 -12.07 0.96
C LEU A 229 7.27 -13.34 0.11
N TYR A 230 6.65 -14.44 0.56
CA TYR A 230 6.54 -15.65 -0.27
C TYR A 230 5.70 -15.41 -1.54
N TRP A 231 4.63 -14.61 -1.45
CA TRP A 231 3.87 -14.22 -2.63
C TRP A 231 4.73 -13.43 -3.61
N LEU A 232 5.55 -12.50 -3.12
CA LEU A 232 6.48 -11.73 -3.95
C LEU A 232 7.54 -12.64 -4.56
N ALA A 233 8.14 -13.56 -3.79
CA ALA A 233 9.09 -14.55 -4.31
C ALA A 233 8.49 -15.40 -5.45
N ALA A 234 7.23 -15.81 -5.32
CA ALA A 234 6.55 -16.66 -6.30
C ALA A 234 6.13 -15.90 -7.57
N ASN A 235 5.74 -14.63 -7.46
CA ASN A 235 5.07 -13.90 -8.55
C ASN A 235 5.90 -12.76 -9.15
N HIS A 236 6.84 -12.21 -8.37
CA HIS A 236 7.71 -11.08 -8.72
C HIS A 236 9.08 -11.24 -8.03
N PRO A 237 9.83 -12.33 -8.30
CA PRO A 237 11.12 -12.59 -7.64
C PRO A 237 12.11 -11.43 -7.81
N GLU A 238 12.05 -10.70 -8.93
CA GLU A 238 12.84 -9.50 -9.21
C GLU A 238 12.53 -8.33 -8.27
N LEU A 239 11.25 -8.15 -7.88
CA LEU A 239 10.87 -7.13 -6.89
C LEU A 239 11.31 -7.54 -5.48
N LEU A 240 11.29 -8.84 -5.16
CA LEU A 240 11.84 -9.32 -3.90
C LEU A 240 13.35 -9.08 -3.85
N GLU A 241 14.09 -9.44 -4.90
CA GLU A 241 15.54 -9.16 -5.00
C GLU A 241 15.83 -7.66 -4.84
N GLN A 242 15.09 -6.78 -5.51
CA GLN A 242 15.24 -5.33 -5.34
C GLN A 242 15.03 -4.88 -3.89
N ALA A 243 14.07 -5.47 -3.16
CA ALA A 243 13.85 -5.17 -1.76
C ALA A 243 14.99 -5.68 -0.87
N LEU A 244 15.54 -6.86 -1.17
CA LEU A 244 16.71 -7.41 -0.48
C LEU A 244 17.95 -6.53 -0.69
N VAL A 245 18.17 -6.05 -1.91
CA VAL A 245 19.27 -5.13 -2.27
C VAL A 245 19.14 -3.83 -1.50
N LEU A 246 17.92 -3.26 -1.47
CA LEU A 246 17.64 -2.04 -0.73
C LEU A 246 17.95 -2.20 0.77
N GLU A 247 17.55 -3.34 1.36
CA GLU A 247 17.85 -3.64 2.75
C GLU A 247 19.35 -3.73 2.99
N ARG A 248 20.09 -4.53 2.21
CA ARG A 248 21.55 -4.62 2.36
C ARG A 248 22.22 -3.25 2.26
N ASN A 249 21.89 -2.47 1.23
CA ASN A 249 22.45 -1.13 1.01
C ASN A 249 22.17 -0.20 2.20
N ALA A 250 20.98 -0.27 2.81
CA ALA A 250 20.65 0.54 3.97
C ALA A 250 21.34 0.09 5.26
N LEU A 251 21.59 -1.21 5.42
CA LEU A 251 22.11 -1.79 6.66
C LEU A 251 23.64 -1.87 6.67
N THR A 252 24.28 -1.80 5.50
CA THR A 252 25.75 -1.80 5.33
C THR A 252 26.31 -0.45 4.85
N GLY A 253 25.42 0.49 4.48
CA GLY A 253 25.80 1.82 4.04
C GLY A 253 26.25 2.75 5.18
N ARG A 254 26.76 3.92 4.79
CA ARG A 254 27.30 4.97 5.68
C ARG A 254 26.27 5.57 6.62
N HIS A 255 24.99 5.46 6.26
CA HIS A 255 23.86 5.95 7.07
C HIS A 255 23.12 4.84 7.79
N SER A 256 23.74 3.65 7.89
CA SER A 256 23.17 2.53 8.61
C SER A 256 22.85 2.90 10.05
N ARG A 257 21.69 2.42 10.50
CA ARG A 257 21.26 2.50 11.90
C ARG A 257 21.48 1.19 12.65
N PHE A 258 22.17 0.24 12.03
CA PHE A 258 22.55 -1.01 12.66
C PHE A 258 23.70 -0.78 13.63
N ASP A 259 23.62 -1.40 14.81
CA ASP A 259 24.61 -1.25 15.87
C ASP A 259 25.45 -2.52 16.01
N GLU A 260 26.55 -2.63 15.27
CA GLU A 260 27.42 -3.82 15.31
C GLU A 260 28.00 -4.08 16.70
N VAL A 261 28.15 -3.05 17.54
CA VAL A 261 28.65 -3.19 18.91
C VAL A 261 27.59 -3.83 19.78
N GLU A 262 26.33 -3.42 19.64
CA GLU A 262 25.19 -4.05 20.32
C GLU A 262 25.06 -5.53 19.94
N PHE A 263 25.22 -5.86 18.65
CA PHE A 263 25.02 -7.22 18.15
C PHE A 263 26.28 -8.11 18.16
N GLY A 264 27.46 -7.53 18.39
CA GLY A 264 28.75 -8.25 18.47
C GLY A 264 29.27 -8.79 17.14
N ALA A 265 28.64 -8.43 16.02
CA ALA A 265 28.99 -8.84 14.67
C ALA A 265 28.40 -7.86 13.66
N SER A 266 28.95 -7.86 12.45
CA SER A 266 28.39 -7.06 11.36
C SER A 266 27.01 -7.56 10.95
N TRP A 267 26.21 -6.68 10.32
CA TRP A 267 24.91 -7.08 9.80
C TRP A 267 25.02 -8.22 8.79
N GLU A 268 26.05 -8.18 7.92
CA GLU A 268 26.28 -9.22 6.89
C GLU A 268 26.62 -10.58 7.51
N GLU A 269 27.48 -10.61 8.54
CA GLU A 269 27.81 -11.85 9.26
C GLU A 269 26.57 -12.48 9.89
N LEU A 270 25.71 -11.67 10.51
CA LEU A 270 24.47 -12.16 11.14
C LEU A 270 23.48 -12.67 10.10
N VAL A 271 23.32 -11.97 8.99
CA VAL A 271 22.45 -12.42 7.89
C VAL A 271 22.91 -13.76 7.33
N ARG A 272 24.21 -13.96 7.17
CA ARG A 272 24.79 -15.17 6.57
C ARG A 272 24.82 -16.37 7.52
N ASN A 273 25.01 -16.13 8.82
CA ASN A 273 25.34 -17.19 9.76
C ASN A 273 24.30 -17.41 10.88
N ALA A 274 23.49 -16.40 11.21
CA ALA A 274 22.53 -16.50 12.31
C ALA A 274 21.12 -16.84 11.82
N ASP A 275 20.43 -17.73 12.55
CA ASP A 275 19.04 -18.12 12.27
C ASP A 275 18.01 -17.09 12.74
N SER A 276 18.41 -16.17 13.62
CA SER A 276 17.57 -15.07 14.11
C SER A 276 18.43 -13.89 14.57
N PHE A 277 17.85 -12.69 14.59
CA PHE A 277 18.43 -11.54 15.30
C PHE A 277 18.01 -11.56 16.77
N PRO A 278 18.90 -11.20 17.71
CA PRO A 278 18.53 -10.93 19.08
C PRO A 278 17.42 -9.87 19.19
N SER A 279 16.61 -9.95 20.25
CA SER A 279 15.58 -8.94 20.52
C SER A 279 16.23 -7.59 20.83
N SER A 280 15.91 -6.57 20.04
CA SER A 280 16.44 -5.21 20.19
C SER A 280 15.42 -4.15 19.75
N ASN A 281 15.63 -2.91 20.19
CA ASN A 281 14.95 -1.74 19.65
C ASN A 281 15.57 -1.26 18.32
N THR A 282 16.79 -1.70 18.02
CA THR A 282 17.51 -1.42 16.79
C THR A 282 16.80 -2.04 15.60
N THR A 283 16.69 -1.27 14.52
CA THR A 283 16.08 -1.75 13.28
C THR A 283 17.09 -2.63 12.56
N VAL A 284 16.79 -3.93 12.42
CA VAL A 284 17.68 -4.91 11.80
C VAL A 284 17.37 -5.18 10.32
N GLY A 285 16.35 -4.52 9.76
CA GLY A 285 15.97 -4.66 8.37
C GLY A 285 14.59 -4.07 8.05
N LEU A 286 14.07 -4.37 6.86
CA LEU A 286 12.73 -4.01 6.41
C LEU A 286 11.64 -4.56 7.33
N GLY A 287 11.85 -5.75 7.92
CA GLY A 287 10.94 -6.31 8.92
C GLY A 287 10.98 -5.63 10.29
N ARG A 288 11.80 -4.57 10.44
CA ARG A 288 12.13 -3.85 11.68
C ARG A 288 12.84 -4.71 12.72
N SER A 289 12.16 -5.74 13.23
CA SER A 289 12.69 -6.70 14.21
C SER A 289 13.21 -7.99 13.57
N PHE A 290 13.19 -8.08 12.24
CA PHE A 290 13.84 -9.14 11.48
C PHE A 290 14.32 -8.61 10.13
N ALA A 291 15.41 -9.15 9.61
CA ALA A 291 15.93 -8.83 8.29
C ALA A 291 15.29 -9.71 7.22
N TRP A 292 14.88 -9.12 6.10
CA TRP A 292 14.35 -9.88 4.98
C TRP A 292 15.42 -10.75 4.32
N ASN A 293 16.67 -10.29 4.24
CA ASN A 293 17.78 -11.09 3.72
C ASN A 293 18.04 -12.33 4.57
N GLN A 294 18.06 -12.20 5.91
CA GLN A 294 18.17 -13.36 6.81
C GLN A 294 16.95 -14.28 6.64
N TRP A 295 15.75 -13.72 6.66
CA TRP A 295 14.52 -14.50 6.48
C TRP A 295 14.56 -15.29 5.18
N ALA A 296 14.98 -14.67 4.08
CA ALA A 296 15.07 -15.28 2.77
C ALA A 296 16.08 -16.44 2.76
N ARG A 297 17.26 -16.27 3.38
CA ARG A 297 18.26 -17.34 3.55
C ARG A 297 17.70 -18.51 4.36
N VAL A 298 17.22 -18.23 5.58
CA VAL A 298 16.73 -19.24 6.53
C VAL A 298 15.56 -20.05 5.97
N ASN A 299 14.73 -19.43 5.12
CA ASN A 299 13.57 -20.09 4.52
C ASN A 299 13.85 -20.64 3.11
N GLU A 300 15.12 -20.69 2.71
CA GLU A 300 15.58 -21.21 1.42
C GLU A 300 14.93 -20.52 0.20
N VAL A 301 14.56 -19.24 0.36
CA VAL A 301 13.99 -18.40 -0.70
C VAL A 301 15.07 -17.97 -1.69
N VAL A 302 16.31 -17.85 -1.20
CA VAL A 302 17.46 -17.46 -2.00
C VAL A 302 18.52 -18.58 -2.06
N ASP A 303 19.38 -18.53 -3.07
CA ASP A 303 20.56 -19.39 -3.19
C ASP A 303 21.75 -18.89 -2.35
N GLU A 304 22.92 -19.52 -2.49
CA GLU A 304 24.15 -19.15 -1.75
C GLU A 304 24.68 -17.74 -2.11
N ALA A 305 24.36 -17.26 -3.31
CA ALA A 305 24.67 -15.92 -3.78
C ALA A 305 23.54 -14.91 -3.43
N PHE A 306 22.54 -15.35 -2.66
CA PHE A 306 21.32 -14.64 -2.30
C PHE A 306 20.40 -14.26 -3.47
N ASN A 307 20.57 -14.83 -4.66
CA ASN A 307 19.58 -14.64 -5.73
C ASN A 307 18.28 -15.35 -5.34
N VAL A 308 17.12 -14.74 -5.61
CA VAL A 308 15.83 -15.40 -5.33
C VAL A 308 15.71 -16.58 -6.28
N LYS A 309 15.42 -17.77 -5.72
CA LYS A 309 15.31 -18.99 -6.52
C LYS A 309 14.11 -18.89 -7.45
N ARG A 310 14.33 -19.13 -8.75
CA ARG A 310 13.29 -18.99 -9.79
C ARG A 310 12.95 -20.31 -10.48
N ASP A 311 13.53 -21.43 -10.03
CA ASP A 311 13.18 -22.74 -10.58
C ASP A 311 11.71 -23.09 -10.26
N PRO A 312 11.03 -23.89 -11.11
CA PRO A 312 9.62 -24.19 -10.95
C PRO A 312 9.24 -24.79 -9.59
N ALA A 313 10.11 -25.63 -9.01
CA ALA A 313 9.84 -26.27 -7.72
C ALA A 313 9.90 -25.25 -6.57
N SER A 314 10.88 -24.35 -6.58
CA SER A 314 10.94 -23.23 -5.63
C SER A 314 9.74 -22.30 -5.78
N GLN A 315 9.36 -21.93 -7.00
CA GLN A 315 8.22 -21.06 -7.26
C GLN A 315 6.90 -21.67 -6.73
N GLU A 316 6.67 -22.96 -6.99
CA GLU A 316 5.51 -23.69 -6.48
C GLU A 316 5.52 -23.75 -4.95
N ARG A 317 6.68 -24.05 -4.33
CA ARG A 317 6.86 -24.05 -2.87
C ARG A 317 6.51 -22.69 -2.27
N PHE A 318 6.99 -21.60 -2.85
CA PHE A 318 6.69 -20.24 -2.37
C PHE A 318 5.21 -19.92 -2.49
N ALA A 319 4.55 -20.33 -3.58
CA ALA A 319 3.12 -20.17 -3.73
C ALA A 319 2.35 -20.94 -2.63
N ILE A 320 2.72 -22.20 -2.35
CA ILE A 320 2.12 -23.01 -1.28
C ILE A 320 2.31 -22.34 0.09
N LEU A 321 3.53 -21.89 0.41
CA LEU A 321 3.85 -21.22 1.68
C LEU A 321 3.12 -19.88 1.83
N SER A 322 3.01 -19.11 0.75
CA SER A 322 2.18 -17.91 0.73
C SER A 322 0.74 -18.25 1.10
N ASN A 323 0.16 -19.27 0.49
CA ASN A 323 -1.23 -19.64 0.74
C ASN A 323 -1.46 -20.20 2.15
N SER A 324 -0.55 -21.02 2.67
CA SER A 324 -0.69 -21.64 4.00
C SER A 324 -0.54 -20.64 5.15
N LEU A 325 0.22 -19.57 4.94
CA LEU A 325 0.46 -18.51 5.92
C LEU A 325 -0.50 -17.31 5.81
N ARG A 326 -1.42 -17.32 4.83
CA ARG A 326 -2.48 -16.31 4.73
C ARG A 326 -3.44 -16.46 5.90
N ASP A 327 -3.62 -15.38 6.65
CA ASP A 327 -4.61 -15.31 7.72
C ASP A 327 -5.88 -14.58 7.22
N ALA A 328 -7.01 -14.89 7.84
CA ALA A 328 -8.30 -14.25 7.57
C ALA A 328 -8.45 -12.86 8.23
N ASP A 329 -7.33 -12.22 8.59
CA ASP A 329 -7.26 -10.96 9.32
C ASP A 329 -7.32 -9.73 8.38
N ASN A 330 -6.77 -8.58 8.81
CA ASN A 330 -6.66 -7.36 8.00
C ASN A 330 -5.72 -7.51 6.79
N ALA A 331 -5.28 -8.73 6.46
CA ALA A 331 -4.56 -9.10 5.26
C ALA A 331 -5.29 -10.18 4.43
N LEU A 332 -6.56 -10.49 4.73
CA LEU A 332 -7.35 -11.46 3.97
C LEU A 332 -7.30 -11.14 2.47
N ASP A 333 -6.71 -12.07 1.73
CA ASP A 333 -6.62 -12.12 0.28
C ASP A 333 -7.45 -13.33 -0.16
N SER A 334 -8.62 -13.08 -0.75
CA SER A 334 -9.58 -14.13 -1.12
C SER A 334 -9.42 -14.63 -2.55
N ARG A 335 -8.35 -14.24 -3.25
CA ARG A 335 -8.09 -14.76 -4.61
C ARG A 335 -7.88 -16.26 -4.57
N SER A 336 -8.16 -16.91 -5.70
CA SER A 336 -7.75 -18.29 -5.93
C SER A 336 -6.24 -18.43 -5.68
N PRO A 337 -5.81 -19.39 -4.84
CA PRO A 337 -4.42 -19.78 -4.68
C PRO A 337 -3.76 -20.03 -6.05
N GLY A 338 -2.59 -19.46 -6.32
CA GLY A 338 -1.87 -19.76 -7.56
C GLY A 338 -0.73 -18.82 -7.92
N ILE A 339 0.08 -19.27 -8.88
CA ILE A 339 1.10 -18.47 -9.58
C ILE A 339 0.37 -17.63 -10.63
N ILE A 340 0.54 -16.32 -10.59
CA ILE A 340 0.03 -15.42 -11.62
C ILE A 340 0.96 -15.57 -12.84
N PRO A 341 0.43 -15.70 -14.07
CA PRO A 341 1.26 -15.69 -15.27
C PRO A 341 2.18 -14.48 -15.24
N SER A 342 3.50 -14.71 -15.39
CA SER A 342 4.52 -13.68 -15.23
C SER A 342 4.15 -12.46 -16.07
N VAL A 343 4.04 -11.30 -15.42
CA VAL A 343 4.03 -10.02 -16.13
C VAL A 343 5.48 -9.75 -16.51
N ASP A 344 5.72 -9.44 -17.78
CA ASP A 344 7.05 -9.05 -18.26
C ASP A 344 7.42 -7.70 -17.63
N VAL A 345 7.98 -7.74 -16.43
CA VAL A 345 8.60 -6.60 -15.78
C VAL A 345 10.02 -6.57 -16.33
N THR A 346 10.39 -5.53 -17.07
CA THR A 346 11.69 -5.40 -17.72
C THR A 346 12.82 -5.32 -16.68
N ALA A 347 13.23 -6.48 -16.17
CA ALA A 347 14.44 -6.76 -15.41
C ALA A 347 14.57 -8.30 -15.29
N ASN A 348 14.86 -8.98 -16.41
CA ASN A 348 15.21 -10.40 -16.38
C ASN A 348 16.63 -10.65 -15.86
N GLU A 349 17.41 -9.60 -15.59
CA GLU A 349 18.72 -9.71 -14.97
C GLU A 349 18.56 -9.90 -13.45
N GLN A 350 19.12 -11.00 -12.94
CA GLN A 350 19.29 -11.17 -11.50
C GLN A 350 20.18 -10.06 -10.97
N LEU A 351 19.78 -9.43 -9.87
CA LEU A 351 20.60 -8.41 -9.23
C LEU A 351 21.65 -9.11 -8.38
N GLU A 352 22.93 -8.80 -8.61
CA GLU A 352 24.01 -9.25 -7.73
C GLU A 352 23.82 -8.59 -6.35
N LEU A 353 23.31 -9.40 -5.42
CA LEU A 353 23.06 -8.98 -4.05
C LEU A 353 24.35 -8.87 -3.24
N TRP A 354 25.43 -9.55 -3.64
CA TRP A 354 26.69 -9.69 -2.90
C TRP A 354 27.92 -9.49 -3.76
#